data_AF-A0A2E8GN64-F1
#
_entry.id   AF-A0A2E8GN64-F1
#
_cell.length_a   1.000
_cell.length_b   1.000
_cell.length_c   1.000
_cell.angle_alpha   90.00
_cell.angle_beta   90.00
_cell.angle_gamma   90.00
#
_symmetry.space_group_name_H-M   'P 1'
#
loop_
_entity.id
_entity.type
_entity.pdbx_description
1 polymer ?
#
loop_
_entity_poly.entity_id
_entity_poly.type
_entity_poly.pdbx_seq_one_letter_code
_entity_poly.pdbx_strand_id
1 'polypeptide(L)' 'MGALTFDTLSASRVLMEGGLDEKQATAVTRVIKEAQDAHLEELATKADLRAELAEAKGGIIKWVAVLLWHRLD' A
#
# COMPACT_ATOMS: atom_id res chain seq x y z
N MET A 1 9.86 -3.46 3.50
CA MET A 1 8.91 -2.48 2.95
C MET A 1 9.76 -1.52 2.16
N GLY A 2 9.78 -1.62 0.83
CA GLY A 2 10.44 -0.59 0.04
C GLY A 2 9.52 0.62 0.06
N ALA A 3 9.81 1.60 0.90
CA ALA A 3 9.13 2.89 0.81
C ALA A 3 9.43 3.44 -0.58
N LEU A 4 8.42 3.53 -1.44
CA LEU A 4 8.50 4.29 -2.68
C LEU A 4 8.59 5.76 -2.29
N THR A 5 9.80 6.23 -1.99
CA THR A 5 10.04 7.65 -1.65
C THR A 5 9.97 8.47 -2.92
N PHE A 6 8.95 9.30 -3.04
CA PHE A 6 8.91 10.35 -4.06
C PHE A 6 9.78 11.52 -3.63
N ASP A 7 10.88 11.75 -4.36
CA ASP A 7 11.77 12.89 -4.12
C ASP A 7 11.14 14.16 -4.70
N THR A 8 10.48 14.91 -3.81
CA THR A 8 9.81 16.16 -4.15
C THR A 8 10.78 17.24 -4.64
N LEU A 9 12.03 17.24 -4.16
CA LEU A 9 13.02 18.23 -4.56
C LEU A 9 13.57 17.95 -5.96
N SER A 10 13.79 16.68 -6.30
CA SER A 10 14.17 16.30 -7.65
C SER A 10 13.04 16.60 -8.65
N ALA A 11 11.80 16.26 -8.29
CA ALA A 11 10.64 16.50 -9.15
C ALA A 11 10.39 18.00 -9.42
N SER A 12 10.48 18.86 -8.39
CA SER A 12 10.29 20.30 -8.56
C SER A 12 11.36 20.92 -9.47
N ARG A 13 12.61 20.46 -9.39
CA ARG A 13 13.69 20.90 -10.28
C ARG A 13 13.44 20.55 -11.74
N VAL A 14 13.02 19.31 -12.02
CA VAL A 14 12.68 18.89 -13.39
C VAL A 14 11.53 19.73 -13.96
N LEU A 15 10.52 20.04 -13.14
CA LEU A 15 9.41 20.90 -13.56
C LEU A 15 9.86 22.33 -13.85
N MET A 16 10.77 22.89 -13.04
CA MET A 16 11.35 24.21 -13.30
C MET A 16 12.22 24.24 -14.55
N GLU A 17 13.02 23.19 -14.79
CA GLU A 17 13.79 23.01 -16.03
C GLU A 17 12.87 22.92 -17.25
N GLY A 18 11.65 22.39 -17.07
CA GLY A 18 10.59 22.37 -18.07
C GLY A 18 9.88 23.70 -18.29
N GLY A 19 10.25 24.76 -17.58
CA GLY A 19 9.72 26.12 -17.75
C GLY A 19 8.56 26.48 -16.81
N LEU A 20 8.26 25.67 -15.80
CA LEU A 20 7.35 26.08 -14.72
C LEU A 20 8.05 27.04 -13.76
N ASP A 21 7.33 28.02 -13.22
CA ASP A 21 7.84 28.81 -12.11
C ASP A 21 7.91 27.98 -10.82
N GLU A 22 8.69 28.44 -9.85
CA GLU A 22 8.92 27.72 -8.58
C GLU A 22 7.61 27.42 -7.82
N LYS A 23 6.65 28.34 -7.85
CA LYS A 23 5.35 28.14 -7.16
C LYS A 23 4.54 27.06 -7.87
N GLN A 24 4.53 27.06 -9.19
CA GLN A 24 3.85 26.06 -10.01
C GLN A 24 4.50 24.68 -9.83
N ALA A 25 5.83 24.58 -9.93
CA ALA A 25 6.57 23.33 -9.75
C ALA A 25 6.34 22.74 -8.35
N THR A 26 6.34 23.58 -7.31
CA THR A 26 6.06 23.18 -5.93
C THR A 26 4.62 22.70 -5.76
N ALA A 27 3.64 23.42 -6.34
CA ALA A 27 2.23 23.04 -6.26
C ALA A 27 1.95 21.68 -6.92
N VAL A 28 2.49 21.46 -8.12
CA VAL A 28 2.35 20.18 -8.85
C VAL A 28 3.00 19.04 -8.08
N THR A 29 4.23 19.25 -7.58
CA THR A 29 4.95 18.26 -6.79
C THR A 29 4.20 17.88 -5.51
N ARG A 30 3.59 18.86 -4.84
CA ARG A 30 2.80 18.63 -3.62
C ARG A 30 1.56 17.78 -3.89
N VAL A 31 0.82 18.07 -4.96
CA VAL A 31 -0.37 17.29 -5.35
C VAL A 31 0.01 15.84 -5.66
N ILE A 32 1.12 15.62 -6.35
CA ILE A 32 1.62 14.26 -6.65
C ILE A 32 2.01 13.52 -5.36
N LYS A 33 2.65 14.21 -4.41
CA LYS A 33 3.01 13.64 -3.11
C LYS A 33 1.78 13.26 -2.28
N GLU A 34 0.79 14.16 -2.21
CA GLU A 34 -0.48 13.92 -1.51
C GLU A 34 -1.25 12.74 -2.11
N ALA A 35 -1.31 12.63 -3.45
CA ALA A 35 -1.94 11.49 -4.12
C ALA A 35 -1.19 10.16 -3.87
N GLN A 36 0.15 10.21 -3.82
CA GLN A 36 0.95 9.04 -3.49
C GLN A 36 0.72 8.59 -2.04
N ASP A 37 0.68 9.54 -1.10
CA ASP A 37 0.48 9.26 0.32
C ASP A 37 -0.93 8.70 0.58
N ALA A 38 -1.96 9.27 -0.07
CA ALA A 38 -3.33 8.73 0.00
C ALA A 38 -3.44 7.30 -0.55
N HIS A 39 -2.74 6.99 -1.65
CA HIS A 39 -2.71 5.62 -2.19
C HIS A 39 -1.89 4.66 -1.30
N LEU A 40 -0.89 5.15 -0.58
CA LEU A 40 -0.15 4.36 0.41
C LEU A 40 -0.98 4.05 1.67
N GLU A 41 -1.92 4.92 2.03
CA GLU A 41 -2.89 4.67 3.12
C GLU A 41 -3.92 3.59 2.77
N GLU A 42 -4.29 3.46 1.49
CA GLU A 42 -5.26 2.45 1.00
C GLU A 42 -4.61 1.09 0.67
N LEU A 43 -3.29 1.04 0.53
CA LEU A 43 -2.56 -0.21 0.32
C LEU A 43 -2.54 -1.03 1.61
N ALA A 44 -3.37 -2.09 1.66
CA ALA A 44 -3.30 -3.13 2.69
C ALA A 44 -1.83 -3.51 2.90
N THR A 45 -1.33 -3.28 4.11
CA THR A 45 0.08 -3.50 4.37
C THR A 45 0.36 -4.99 4.18
N LYS A 46 1.61 -5.34 3.85
CA LYS A 46 2.02 -6.76 3.78
C LYS A 46 1.72 -7.51 5.09
N ALA A 47 1.57 -6.79 6.20
CA ALA A 47 1.13 -7.33 7.49
C ALA A 47 -0.37 -7.65 7.49
N ASP A 48 -1.22 -6.77 6.97
CA ASP A 48 -2.67 -6.99 6.87
C ASP A 48 -2.98 -8.20 5.98
N LEU A 49 -2.34 -8.29 4.81
CA LEU A 49 -2.48 -9.45 3.91
C LEU A 49 -2.00 -10.76 4.57
N ARG A 50 -1.02 -10.70 5.48
CA ARG A 50 -0.54 -11.88 6.23
C ARG A 50 -1.50 -12.24 7.37
N ALA A 51 -2.12 -11.25 8.00
CA ALA A 51 -3.11 -11.46 9.05
C ALA A 51 -4.37 -12.13 8.47
N GLU A 52 -4.92 -11.60 7.37
CA GLU A 52 -6.07 -12.21 6.68
C GLU A 52 -5.75 -13.63 6.17
N LEU A 53 -4.53 -13.85 5.65
CA LEU A 53 -4.11 -15.19 5.22
C LEU A 53 -4.00 -16.17 6.40
N ALA A 54 -3.54 -15.71 7.57
CA ALA A 54 -3.48 -16.54 8.77
C ALA A 54 -4.87 -16.88 9.31
N GLU A 55 -5.80 -15.92 9.29
CA GLU A 55 -7.20 -16.12 9.66
C GLU A 55 -7.89 -17.11 8.71
N ALA A 56 -7.73 -16.94 7.39
CA ALA A 56 -8.26 -17.85 6.39
C ALA A 56 -7.73 -19.28 6.57
N LYS A 57 -6.43 -19.45 6.84
CA LYS A 57 -5.83 -20.76 7.15
C LYS A 57 -6.42 -21.38 8.41
N GLY A 58 -6.61 -20.59 9.47
CA GLY A 58 -7.25 -21.03 10.71
C GLY A 58 -8.68 -21.52 10.49
N GLY A 59 -9.45 -20.80 9.65
CA GLY A 59 -10.78 -21.21 9.22
C GLY A 59 -10.78 -22.56 8.53
N ILE A 60 -9.90 -22.76 7.54
CA ILE A 60 -9.79 -24.03 6.81
C ILE A 60 -9.43 -25.19 7.76
N ILE A 61 -8.48 -24.99 8.67
CA ILE A 61 -8.09 -26.01 9.66
C ILE A 61 -9.28 -26.40 10.55
N LYS A 62 -10.04 -25.41 11.02
CA LYS A 62 -11.24 -25.66 11.84
C LYS A 62 -12.29 -26.46 11.08
N TRP A 63 -12.55 -26.12 9.82
CA TRP A 63 -13.49 -26.85 8.96
C TRP A 63 -13.04 -28.30 8.73
N VAL A 64 -11.75 -28.52 8.44
CA VAL A 64 -11.18 -29.86 8.26
C VAL A 64 -11.27 -30.70 9.54
N ALA A 65 -11.00 -30.09 10.70
CA ALA A 65 -11.12 -30.78 11.98
C ALA A 65 -12.56 -31.23 12.27
N VAL A 66 -13.55 -30.39 12.00
CA VAL A 66 -14.98 -30.74 12.14
C VAL A 66 -15.36 -31.87 11.18
N LEU A 67 -14.93 -31.81 9.92
CA LEU A 67 -15.20 -32.85 8.92
C LEU A 67 -14.58 -34.21 9.27
N LEU A 68 -13.37 -34.21 9.85
CA LEU A 68 -12.69 -35.43 10.27
C LEU A 68 -13.32 -36.02 11.52
N TRP A 69 -13.74 -35.18 12.47
CA TRP A 69 -14.49 -35.61 13.65
C TRP A 69 -15.78 -36.33 13.26
N HIS A 70 -16.56 -35.73 12.36
CA HIS A 70 -17.85 -36.27 11.93
C HIS A 70 -17.75 -37.54 11.06
N ARG A 71 -16.55 -37.93 10.65
CA ARG A 71 -16.24 -39.17 9.90
C ARG A 71 -15.77 -40.31 10.82
N LEU A 72 -15.40 -39.99 12.06
CA LEU A 72 -14.89 -40.95 13.06
C LEU A 72 -15.95 -41.40 14.07
N ASP A 73 -17.12 -40.73 14.10
CA ASP A 73 -18.41 -41.23 14.62
C ASP A 73 -19.14 -42.05 13.54
#